data_AF-A0AAN6Y0L8-F1
#
_entry.id   AF-A0AAN6Y0L8-F1
#
_cell.length_a   1.000
_cell.length_b   1.000
_cell.length_c   1.000
_cell.angle_alpha   90.00
_cell.angle_beta   90.00
_cell.angle_gamma   90.00
#
_symmetry.space_group_name_H-M   'P 1'
#
loop_
_entity.id
_entity.type
_entity.pdbx_description
1 polymer ?
#
loop_
_entity_poly.entity_id
_entity_poly.type
_entity_poly.pdbx_seq_one_letter_code
_entity_poly.pdbx_strand_id
1 'polypeptide(L)'
;LNRRDTCHTWKTGSYIPNGGLYFKTFDTMVVSTSVGPFLADLHFTNKYDQVVDVKTTFDISAGDPLGIISASLGMAFGRVEILDEHFTIDLPAGNVARVGFTPKFVCTKGTLTDCDGKLSDETETCTPFLGSDGFVQGDYTLM
;
A
#
# COMPACT_ATOMS: atom_id res chain seq x y z
N LEU A 1 -5.34 -24.44 -33.21
CA LEU A 1 -5.81 -23.17 -32.61
C LEU A 1 -6.91 -23.49 -31.61
N ASN A 2 -6.57 -23.67 -30.34
CA ASN A 2 -7.56 -23.82 -29.26
C ASN A 2 -6.93 -23.35 -27.95
N ARG A 3 -6.77 -22.03 -27.80
CA ARG A 3 -6.71 -21.42 -26.46
C ARG A 3 -8.15 -21.23 -26.01
N ARG A 4 -8.75 -22.30 -25.50
CA ARG A 4 -9.86 -22.12 -24.54
C ARG A 4 -9.17 -21.61 -23.29
N ASP A 5 -9.19 -20.30 -23.14
CA ASP A 5 -8.74 -19.62 -21.93
C ASP A 5 -9.49 -20.25 -20.75
N THR A 6 -8.71 -20.79 -19.82
CA THR A 6 -9.11 -21.34 -18.53
C THR A 6 -9.61 -20.21 -17.65
N CYS A 7 -10.79 -19.67 -17.97
CA CYS A 7 -11.47 -18.68 -17.15
C CYS A 7 -12.14 -19.45 -16.00
N HIS A 8 -11.50 -19.44 -14.82
CA HIS A 8 -12.00 -20.17 -13.64
C HIS A 8 -12.88 -19.33 -12.72
N THR A 9 -12.90 -18.00 -12.87
CA THR A 9 -13.67 -17.06 -12.03
C THR A 9 -13.86 -15.71 -12.71
N TRP A 10 -12.77 -14.97 -12.97
CA TRP A 10 -12.81 -13.65 -13.57
C TRP A 10 -12.12 -13.65 -14.95
N LYS A 11 -12.63 -12.82 -15.86
CA LYS A 11 -12.00 -12.62 -17.17
C LYS A 11 -10.74 -11.78 -17.04
N THR A 12 -9.65 -12.20 -17.67
CA THR A 12 -8.41 -11.40 -17.76
C THR A 12 -8.70 -10.06 -18.44
N GLY A 13 -8.18 -8.96 -17.87
CA GLY A 13 -8.43 -7.60 -18.39
C GLY A 13 -9.86 -7.10 -18.25
N SER A 14 -10.69 -7.74 -17.41
CA SER A 14 -12.09 -7.35 -17.21
C SER A 14 -12.32 -6.32 -16.10
N TYR A 15 -11.24 -5.79 -15.53
CA TYR A 15 -11.36 -4.74 -14.53
C TYR A 15 -11.85 -3.46 -15.17
N ILE A 16 -13.02 -3.01 -14.73
CA ILE A 16 -13.63 -1.76 -15.15
C ILE A 16 -13.46 -0.78 -13.99
N PRO A 17 -12.53 0.20 -14.09
CA PRO A 17 -12.35 1.19 -13.06
C PRO A 17 -13.58 2.12 -12.96
N ASN A 18 -14.04 2.37 -11.75
CA ASN A 18 -14.97 3.45 -11.44
C ASN A 18 -14.19 4.67 -10.95
N GLY A 19 -13.73 5.47 -11.90
CA GLY A 19 -12.89 6.64 -11.64
C GLY A 19 -11.40 6.37 -11.78
N GLY A 20 -10.60 7.38 -11.42
CA GLY A 20 -9.15 7.29 -11.45
C GLY A 20 -8.56 6.71 -10.18
N LEU A 21 -7.25 6.50 -10.20
CA LEU A 21 -6.45 6.23 -9.01
C LEU A 21 -6.56 7.39 -8.02
N TYR A 22 -6.58 7.09 -6.74
CA TYR A 22 -6.56 8.09 -5.68
C TYR A 22 -5.69 7.66 -4.50
N PHE A 23 -5.21 8.64 -3.74
CA PHE A 23 -4.39 8.37 -2.56
C PHE A 23 -5.25 8.21 -1.31
N LYS A 24 -4.83 7.31 -0.43
CA LYS A 24 -5.43 7.09 0.89
C LYS A 24 -4.33 6.82 1.90
N THR A 25 -4.49 7.36 3.10
CA THR A 25 -3.66 7.04 4.25
C THR A 25 -4.43 6.11 5.18
N PHE A 26 -3.71 5.27 5.92
CA PHE A 26 -4.28 4.42 6.98
C PHE A 26 -3.70 4.83 8.33
N ASP A 27 -3.94 4.02 9.36
CA ASP A 27 -3.50 4.29 10.73
C ASP A 27 -1.98 4.50 10.81
N THR A 28 -1.59 5.47 11.64
CA THR A 28 -0.19 5.74 11.94
C THR A 28 0.37 4.63 12.83
N MET A 29 1.46 4.00 12.37
CA MET A 29 2.19 2.99 13.14
C MET A 29 3.36 3.63 13.90
N VAL A 30 3.60 3.19 15.13
CA VAL A 30 4.78 3.63 15.89
C VAL A 30 6.00 2.87 15.38
N VAL A 31 7.00 3.61 14.89
CA VAL A 31 8.20 3.07 14.24
C VAL A 31 9.48 3.28 15.04
N SER A 32 9.40 3.92 16.21
CA SER A 32 10.54 4.02 17.15
C SER A 32 10.15 3.72 18.60
N THR A 33 11.10 3.14 19.33
CA THR A 33 11.08 3.10 20.80
C THR A 33 11.57 4.46 21.30
N SER A 34 10.89 5.00 22.32
CA SER A 34 11.02 6.38 22.83
C SER A 34 12.39 7.05 22.60
N VAL A 35 12.40 8.18 21.91
CA VAL A 35 13.60 9.02 21.80
C VAL A 35 13.76 9.76 23.13
N GLY A 36 14.86 9.53 23.85
CA GLY A 36 15.11 10.10 25.17
C GLY A 36 15.28 11.62 25.16
N PRO A 37 15.22 12.30 26.32
CA PRO A 37 15.41 13.74 26.39
C PRO A 37 16.90 14.08 26.27
N PHE A 38 17.24 14.98 25.35
CA PHE A 38 18.61 15.48 25.18
C PHE A 38 18.67 16.99 25.44
N LEU A 39 19.88 17.48 25.74
CA LEU A 39 20.14 18.89 26.07
C LEU A 39 20.21 19.80 24.83
N ALA A 40 20.09 19.26 23.63
CA ALA A 40 20.16 19.96 22.35
C ALA A 40 19.21 19.33 21.34
N ASP A 41 18.84 20.09 20.31
CA ASP A 41 18.11 19.60 19.15
C ASP A 41 18.91 18.52 18.46
N LEU A 42 18.19 17.57 17.90
CA LEU A 42 18.80 16.28 17.69
C LEU A 42 18.22 15.62 16.46
N HIS A 43 19.16 15.28 15.58
CA HIS A 43 18.94 14.66 14.29
C HIS A 43 19.30 13.19 14.44
N PHE A 44 18.31 12.32 14.39
CA PHE A 44 18.55 10.88 14.44
C PHE A 44 18.09 10.18 13.18
N THR A 45 18.89 9.22 12.78
CA THR A 45 18.58 8.24 11.74
C THR A 45 18.15 6.94 12.42
N ASN A 46 16.86 6.63 12.38
CA ASN A 46 16.36 5.33 12.84
C ASN A 46 16.29 4.34 11.67
N LYS A 47 16.43 3.05 11.97
CA LYS A 47 16.22 1.94 11.06
C LYS A 47 14.96 1.22 11.50
N TYR A 48 13.97 1.14 10.62
CA TYR A 48 12.70 0.46 10.87
C TYR A 48 12.40 -0.52 9.74
N ASP A 49 12.11 -1.76 10.10
CA ASP A 49 11.65 -2.77 9.15
C ASP A 49 10.14 -2.60 8.96
N GLN A 50 9.72 -2.24 7.76
CA GLN A 50 8.33 -1.97 7.43
C GLN A 50 7.78 -3.05 6.51
N VAL A 51 6.69 -3.68 6.93
CA VAL A 51 5.91 -4.57 6.06
C VAL A 51 4.54 -3.93 5.86
N VAL A 52 4.25 -3.52 4.62
CA VAL A 52 2.92 -3.00 4.24
C VAL A 52 2.24 -3.98 3.31
N ASP A 53 1.13 -4.54 3.78
CA ASP A 53 0.34 -5.48 3.01
C ASP A 53 -0.62 -4.76 2.05
N VAL A 54 -0.79 -5.38 0.86
CA VAL A 54 -1.82 -5.01 -0.11
C VAL A 54 -3.20 -5.34 0.46
N LYS A 55 -4.16 -4.42 0.31
CA LYS A 55 -5.54 -4.64 0.73
C LYS A 55 -6.45 -4.75 -0.49
N THR A 56 -7.17 -5.86 -0.57
CA THR A 56 -8.20 -6.09 -1.59
C THR A 56 -9.35 -6.87 -0.98
N THR A 57 -10.59 -6.53 -1.33
CA THR A 57 -11.80 -7.13 -0.74
C THR A 57 -12.61 -7.96 -1.73
N PHE A 58 -12.02 -8.38 -2.85
CA PHE A 58 -12.68 -9.36 -3.74
C PHE A 58 -12.80 -10.70 -3.01
N ASP A 59 -13.96 -11.35 -3.11
CA ASP A 59 -14.16 -12.69 -2.57
C ASP A 59 -13.07 -13.64 -3.08
N ILE A 60 -12.32 -14.22 -2.15
CA ILE A 60 -11.02 -14.87 -2.34
C ILE A 60 -11.13 -16.20 -3.12
N SER A 61 -12.35 -16.61 -3.53
CA SER A 61 -12.54 -17.76 -4.44
C SER A 61 -12.10 -17.45 -5.89
N ALA A 62 -11.64 -16.24 -6.16
CA ALA A 62 -11.38 -15.59 -7.45
C ALA A 62 -10.12 -16.00 -8.24
N GLY A 63 -9.21 -16.85 -7.74
CA GLY A 63 -7.90 -17.04 -8.40
C GLY A 63 -6.94 -15.88 -8.09
N ASP A 64 -6.65 -14.99 -9.05
CA ASP A 64 -5.71 -13.83 -8.90
C ASP A 64 -6.33 -12.49 -9.38
N PRO A 65 -7.16 -11.82 -8.56
CA PRO A 65 -7.74 -10.53 -8.91
C PRO A 65 -6.69 -9.40 -8.99
N LEU A 66 -5.58 -9.49 -8.25
CA LEU A 66 -4.52 -8.48 -8.27
C LEU A 66 -3.75 -8.47 -9.60
N GLY A 67 -3.49 -9.65 -10.17
CA GLY A 67 -2.93 -9.81 -11.52
C GLY A 67 -3.82 -9.17 -12.61
N ILE A 68 -5.14 -9.24 -12.45
CA ILE A 68 -6.08 -8.65 -13.41
C ILE A 68 -6.10 -7.13 -13.32
N ILE A 69 -6.13 -6.58 -12.10
CA ILE A 69 -6.14 -5.13 -11.87
C ILE A 69 -4.79 -4.53 -12.27
N SER A 70 -3.67 -5.20 -11.95
CA SER A 70 -2.33 -4.75 -12.35
C SER A 70 -2.20 -4.64 -13.87
N ALA A 71 -2.63 -5.68 -14.60
CA ALA A 71 -2.61 -5.67 -16.05
C ALA A 71 -3.51 -4.57 -16.66
N SER A 72 -4.61 -4.22 -15.98
CA SER A 72 -5.58 -3.24 -16.48
C SER A 72 -5.16 -1.80 -16.20
N LEU A 73 -4.48 -1.54 -15.07
CA LEU A 73 -4.07 -0.20 -14.64
C LEU A 73 -2.57 0.07 -14.82
N GLY A 74 -1.78 -0.94 -15.22
CA GLY A 74 -0.32 -0.83 -15.33
C GLY A 74 0.39 -0.68 -13.98
N MET A 75 -0.24 -1.09 -12.88
CA MET A 75 0.34 -0.97 -11.54
C MET A 75 0.79 -2.33 -11.02
N ALA A 76 1.98 -2.44 -10.46
CA ALA A 76 2.38 -3.67 -9.79
C ALA A 76 1.73 -3.74 -8.39
N PHE A 77 0.94 -4.79 -8.14
CA PHE A 77 0.49 -5.13 -6.80
C PHE A 77 1.46 -6.17 -6.23
N GLY A 78 2.09 -5.86 -5.10
CA GLY A 78 3.00 -6.76 -4.42
C GLY A 78 3.08 -6.41 -2.95
N ARG A 79 3.39 -7.41 -2.11
CA ARG A 79 3.81 -7.13 -0.74
C ARG A 79 5.13 -6.37 -0.83
N VAL A 80 5.20 -5.24 -0.13
CA VAL A 80 6.43 -4.46 -0.04
C VAL A 80 6.98 -4.68 1.36
N GLU A 81 8.06 -5.44 1.44
CA GLU A 81 8.90 -5.54 2.63
C GLU A 81 10.05 -4.56 2.44
N ILE A 82 10.05 -3.52 3.24
CA ILE A 82 11.13 -2.56 3.30
C ILE A 82 11.99 -2.93 4.49
N LEU A 83 13.23 -3.26 4.16
CA LEU A 83 14.32 -3.34 5.11
C LEU A 83 15.12 -2.05 4.93
N ASP A 84 15.37 -1.34 6.03
CA ASP A 84 16.36 -0.27 6.13
C ASP A 84 15.98 1.11 5.56
N GLU A 85 14.78 1.60 5.86
CA GLU A 85 14.49 3.02 5.62
C GLU A 85 15.12 3.92 6.69
N HIS A 86 15.75 5.00 6.25
CA HIS A 86 16.41 6.00 7.08
C HIS A 86 15.68 7.33 6.98
N PHE A 87 15.13 7.81 8.10
CA PHE A 87 14.46 9.12 8.17
C PHE A 87 15.15 10.05 9.17
N THR A 88 15.00 11.36 8.95
CA THR A 88 15.53 12.40 9.85
C THR A 88 14.36 13.18 10.44
N ILE A 89 14.36 13.34 11.76
CA ILE A 89 13.37 14.14 12.48
C ILE A 89 14.10 15.01 13.50
N ASP A 90 13.67 16.26 13.60
CA ASP A 90 14.16 17.22 14.59
C ASP A 90 13.35 17.08 15.88
N LEU A 91 14.01 16.65 16.96
CA LEU A 91 13.41 16.61 18.29
C LEU A 91 13.90 17.81 19.12
N PRO A 92 13.02 18.70 19.59
CA PRO A 92 13.43 19.80 20.45
C PRO A 92 13.97 19.30 21.79
N ALA A 93 15.01 19.96 22.29
CA ALA A 93 15.64 19.61 23.56
C ALA A 93 14.65 19.40 24.73
N GLY A 94 14.91 18.41 25.58
CA GLY A 94 14.13 18.11 26.79
C GLY A 94 12.85 17.28 26.57
N ASN A 95 12.49 16.94 25.33
CA ASN A 95 11.28 16.16 25.05
C ASN A 95 11.56 14.66 24.92
N VAL A 96 10.57 13.87 25.30
CA VAL A 96 10.50 12.44 24.94
C VAL A 96 9.39 12.30 23.93
N ALA A 97 9.70 11.72 22.77
CA ALA A 97 8.72 11.50 21.73
C ALA A 97 8.89 10.11 21.12
N ARG A 98 7.81 9.62 20.51
CA ARG A 98 7.84 8.47 19.61
C ARG A 98 7.69 8.95 18.18
N VAL A 99 8.24 8.18 17.25
CA VAL A 99 8.04 8.44 15.83
C VAL A 99 6.89 7.58 15.35
N GLY A 100 5.88 8.23 14.79
CA GLY A 100 4.81 7.64 14.03
C GLY A 100 5.07 7.73 12.54
N PHE A 101 4.69 6.71 11.79
CA PHE A 101 4.71 6.69 10.33
C PHE A 101 3.32 6.40 9.79
N THR A 102 2.87 7.22 8.84
CA THR A 102 1.56 7.07 8.19
C THR A 102 1.77 6.71 6.72
N PRO A 103 1.63 5.44 6.31
CA PRO A 103 1.80 5.03 4.92
C PRO A 103 0.75 5.65 4.00
N LYS A 104 1.17 6.06 2.80
CA LYS A 104 0.31 6.44 1.67
C LYS A 104 0.11 5.22 0.76
N PHE A 105 -1.12 5.05 0.32
CA PHE A 105 -1.52 3.99 -0.60
C PHE A 105 -2.13 4.61 -1.85
N VAL A 106 -1.90 3.96 -2.98
CA VAL A 106 -2.65 4.20 -4.22
C VAL A 106 -3.80 3.20 -4.25
N CYS A 107 -5.01 3.72 -4.32
CA CYS A 107 -6.24 2.95 -4.34
C CYS A 107 -7.00 3.15 -5.65
N THR A 108 -7.82 2.16 -5.97
CA THR A 108 -8.73 2.17 -7.10
C THR A 108 -10.02 1.46 -6.71
N LYS A 109 -11.14 1.90 -7.29
CA LYS A 109 -12.43 1.24 -7.16
C LYS A 109 -12.90 0.79 -8.53
N GLY A 110 -13.55 -0.36 -8.57
CA GLY A 110 -14.09 -0.86 -9.83
C GLY A 110 -14.77 -2.21 -9.65
N THR A 111 -15.19 -2.74 -10.79
CA THR A 111 -15.87 -4.03 -10.88
C THR A 111 -15.08 -4.98 -11.76
N LEU A 112 -15.15 -6.27 -11.47
CA LEU A 112 -14.63 -7.34 -12.33
C LEU A 112 -15.78 -7.99 -13.09
N THR A 113 -15.51 -8.52 -14.28
CA THR A 113 -16.49 -9.34 -15.01
C THR A 113 -16.13 -10.81 -14.90
N ASP A 114 -17.07 -11.61 -14.41
CA ASP A 114 -16.88 -13.05 -14.29
C ASP A 114 -16.89 -13.74 -15.67
N CYS A 115 -16.54 -15.02 -15.69
CA CYS A 115 -16.54 -15.82 -16.91
C CYS A 115 -17.92 -15.93 -17.56
N ASP A 116 -18.99 -15.89 -16.76
CA ASP A 116 -20.39 -15.94 -17.19
C ASP A 116 -20.93 -14.56 -17.65
N GLY A 117 -20.14 -13.49 -17.53
CA GLY A 117 -20.50 -12.14 -17.92
C GLY A 117 -21.22 -11.30 -16.86
N LYS A 118 -21.29 -11.75 -15.61
CA LYS A 118 -21.81 -10.95 -14.49
C LYS A 118 -20.73 -10.03 -13.95
N LEU A 119 -21.16 -8.85 -13.51
CA LEU A 119 -20.29 -7.89 -12.83
C LEU A 119 -20.24 -8.20 -11.34
N SER A 120 -19.07 -8.03 -10.74
CA SER A 120 -18.91 -7.97 -9.28
C SER A 120 -19.55 -6.70 -8.71
N ASP A 121 -19.76 -6.69 -7.40
CA ASP A 121 -19.94 -5.45 -6.67
C ASP A 121 -18.69 -4.56 -6.78
N GLU A 122 -18.89 -3.25 -6.59
CA GLU A 122 -17.78 -2.30 -6.56
C GLU A 122 -16.87 -2.60 -5.37
N THR A 123 -15.61 -2.83 -5.68
CA THR A 123 -14.59 -3.21 -4.70
C THR A 123 -13.43 -2.23 -4.74
N GLU A 124 -12.90 -1.87 -3.56
CA GLU A 124 -11.69 -1.07 -3.42
C GLU A 124 -10.45 -1.98 -3.37
N THR A 125 -9.40 -1.60 -4.08
CA THR A 125 -8.08 -2.23 -3.96
C THR A 125 -7.03 -1.15 -3.75
N CYS A 126 -6.15 -1.37 -2.78
CA CYS A 126 -5.12 -0.43 -2.38
C CYS A 126 -3.76 -1.13 -2.32
N THR A 127 -2.76 -0.48 -2.92
CA THR A 127 -1.34 -0.89 -2.86
C THR A 127 -0.51 0.22 -2.23
N PRO A 128 0.57 -0.09 -1.49
CA PRO A 128 1.47 0.94 -0.97
C PRO A 128 2.00 1.82 -2.11
N PHE A 129 2.05 3.13 -1.90
CA PHE A 129 2.63 4.05 -2.87
C PHE A 129 4.15 4.04 -2.72
N LEU A 130 4.86 3.63 -3.77
CA LEU A 130 6.32 3.56 -3.76
C LEU A 130 6.94 4.80 -4.39
N GLY A 131 7.98 5.31 -3.74
CA GLY A 131 8.86 6.34 -4.29
C GLY A 131 9.77 5.79 -5.37
N SER A 132 10.54 6.67 -6.00
CA SER A 132 11.56 6.30 -6.99
C SER A 132 12.70 5.44 -6.41
N ASP A 133 12.86 5.49 -5.11
CA ASP A 133 13.79 4.72 -4.28
C ASP A 133 13.27 3.31 -3.93
N GLY A 134 12.01 3.01 -4.27
CA GLY A 134 11.35 1.75 -3.92
C GLY A 134 10.80 1.71 -2.49
N PHE A 135 10.88 2.82 -1.73
CA PHE A 135 10.35 2.92 -0.37
C PHE A 135 8.90 3.38 -0.34
N VAL A 136 8.15 2.95 0.68
CA VAL A 136 6.74 3.31 0.87
C VAL A 136 6.71 4.76 1.29
N GLN A 137 6.03 5.56 0.49
CA GLN A 137 5.83 6.96 0.79
C GLN A 137 4.83 7.10 1.93
N GLY A 138 5.07 8.08 2.80
CA GLY A 138 4.21 8.35 3.94
C GLY A 138 4.61 9.63 4.66
N ASP A 139 3.95 9.90 5.78
CA ASP A 139 4.24 11.06 6.62
C ASP A 139 4.75 10.59 7.98
N TYR A 140 5.86 11.18 8.42
CA TYR A 140 6.43 10.96 9.75
C TYR A 140 5.91 12.02 10.72
N THR A 141 5.54 11.61 11.94
CA THR A 141 5.09 12.52 13.00
C THR A 141 5.75 12.18 14.32
N LEU A 142 5.98 13.20 15.16
CA LEU A 142 6.30 13.01 16.57
C LEU A 142 4.99 12.81 17.37
N MET A 143 5.01 11.88 18.33
CA MET A 143 3.90 11.55 19.23
C MET A 143 4.34 11.58 20.69
#